data_AF-A6TTZ8-F1
#
_entry.id   AF-A6TTZ8-F1
#
_cell.length_a   1.000
_cell.length_b   1.000
_cell.length_c   1.000
_cell.angle_alpha   90.00
_cell.angle_beta   90.00
_cell.angle_gamma   90.00
#
_symmetry.space_group_name_H-M   'P 1'
#
loop_
_entity.id
_entity.type
_entity.pdbx_description
1 polymer ?
#
loop_
_entity_poly.entity_id
_entity_poly.type
_entity_poly.pdbx_seq_one_letter_code
_entity_poly.pdbx_strand_id
1 'polypeptide(L)'
;MKLIRGEKMTKKIIDFMNDNKQIENLLIDFYEAYYQNDLLKIYSFLDSSFQRAIPLNYFLIHSDYSIELGYLKAIKNICVCKEKNQAFAEVLLEFKENEMEIQFFLQTDYGGWKIDGDLFSKLREM
;
A
#
# COMPACT_ATOMS: atom_id res chain seq x y z
N MET A 1 -50.51 -0.96 30.61
CA MET A 1 -49.17 -1.55 30.35
C MET A 1 -49.04 -1.87 28.86
N LYS A 2 -48.20 -1.14 28.13
CA LYS A 2 -47.74 -1.50 26.78
C LYS A 2 -46.23 -1.32 26.75
N LEU A 3 -45.51 -2.42 26.58
CA LEU A 3 -44.05 -2.46 26.46
C LEU A 3 -43.65 -1.89 25.10
N ILE A 4 -42.99 -0.74 25.09
CA ILE A 4 -42.35 -0.18 23.89
C ILE A 4 -41.08 -0.99 23.65
N ARG A 5 -41.05 -1.76 22.56
CA ARG A 5 -39.85 -2.44 22.08
C ARG A 5 -38.81 -1.37 21.73
N GLY A 6 -37.75 -1.31 22.53
CA GLY A 6 -36.55 -0.57 22.16
C GLY A 6 -35.92 -1.24 20.93
N GLU A 7 -36.03 -0.59 19.79
CA GLU A 7 -35.20 -0.91 18.62
C GLU A 7 -33.74 -0.67 19.01
N LYS A 8 -33.00 -1.76 19.22
CA LYS A 8 -31.54 -1.69 19.28
C LYS A 8 -31.06 -1.30 17.88
N MET A 9 -30.79 -0.01 17.67
CA MET A 9 -29.90 0.42 16.60
C MET A 9 -28.52 -0.18 16.88
N THR A 10 -28.25 -1.34 16.27
CA THR A 10 -26.89 -1.82 16.09
C THR A 10 -26.18 -0.84 15.16
N LYS A 11 -25.57 0.19 15.74
CA LYS A 11 -24.49 0.92 15.07
C LYS A 11 -23.49 -0.14 14.61
N LYS A 12 -23.47 -0.40 13.30
CA LYS A 12 -22.44 -1.19 12.64
C LYS A 12 -21.13 -0.49 12.97
N ILE A 13 -20.39 -1.01 13.93
CA ILE A 13 -19.02 -0.56 14.18
C ILE A 13 -18.29 -0.95 12.91
N ILE A 14 -18.13 0.02 12.00
CA ILE A 14 -17.30 -0.15 10.82
C ILE A 14 -15.89 -0.28 11.39
N ASP A 15 -15.29 -1.45 11.18
CA ASP A 15 -14.00 -1.81 11.77
C ASP A 15 -12.89 -1.01 11.08
N PHE A 16 -12.67 0.22 11.55
CA PHE A 16 -11.62 1.12 11.06
C PHE A 16 -10.21 0.55 11.32
N MET A 17 -10.07 -0.37 12.26
CA MET A 17 -8.77 -0.98 12.60
C MET A 17 -8.29 -2.00 11.56
N ASN A 18 -9.17 -2.49 10.68
CA ASN A 18 -8.80 -3.53 9.72
C ASN A 18 -8.02 -2.97 8.52
N ASP A 19 -8.49 -1.90 7.88
CA ASP A 19 -7.86 -1.38 6.66
C ASP A 19 -6.47 -0.80 6.94
N ASN A 20 -6.31 -0.02 8.01
CA ASN A 20 -5.00 0.54 8.38
C ASN A 20 -3.99 -0.57 8.64
N LYS A 21 -4.38 -1.62 9.37
CA LYS A 21 -3.50 -2.74 9.67
C LYS A 21 -3.18 -3.59 8.42
N GLN A 22 -4.15 -3.75 7.51
CA GLN A 22 -3.91 -4.41 6.24
C GLN A 22 -2.91 -3.63 5.37
N ILE A 23 -3.03 -2.31 5.31
CA ILE A 23 -2.10 -1.44 4.60
C ILE A 23 -0.72 -1.47 5.26
N GLU A 24 -0.65 -1.43 6.59
CA GLU A 24 0.60 -1.55 7.34
C GLU A 24 1.31 -2.86 7.02
N ASN A 25 0.61 -4.00 7.12
CA ASN A 25 1.16 -5.31 6.77
C ASN A 25 1.58 -5.37 5.30
N LEU A 26 0.78 -4.82 4.38
CA LEU A 26 1.11 -4.77 2.96
C LEU A 26 2.44 -4.04 2.70
N LEU A 27 2.65 -2.90 3.35
CA LEU A 27 3.89 -2.13 3.20
C LEU A 27 5.09 -2.87 3.81
N ILE A 28 4.92 -3.49 4.98
CA ILE A 28 5.96 -4.32 5.61
C ILE A 28 6.32 -5.49 4.68
N ASP A 29 5.34 -6.25 4.21
CA ASP A 29 5.54 -7.40 3.32
C ASP A 29 6.17 -7.01 1.98
N PHE A 30 5.82 -5.83 1.46
CA PHE A 30 6.44 -5.25 0.26
C PHE A 30 7.92 -4.94 0.48
N TYR A 31 8.27 -4.30 1.60
CA TYR A 31 9.67 -4.02 1.92
C TYR A 31 10.47 -5.29 2.23
N GLU A 32 9.87 -6.28 2.88
CA GLU A 32 10.51 -7.60 3.06
C GLU A 32 10.83 -8.27 1.72
N ALA A 33 9.89 -8.23 0.77
CA ALA A 33 10.13 -8.74 -0.58
C ALA A 33 11.26 -7.96 -1.29
N TYR A 34 11.28 -6.63 -1.14
CA TYR A 34 12.36 -5.78 -1.65
C TYR A 34 13.72 -6.14 -1.05
N TYR A 35 13.84 -6.33 0.26
CA TYR A 35 15.10 -6.72 0.91
C TYR A 35 15.59 -8.09 0.48
N GLN A 36 14.68 -8.99 0.10
CA GLN A 36 15.00 -10.32 -0.41
C GLN A 36 15.25 -10.32 -1.93
N ASN A 37 15.13 -9.17 -2.60
CA ASN A 37 15.17 -9.03 -4.05
C ASN A 37 14.14 -9.96 -4.76
N ASP A 38 12.99 -10.21 -4.13
CA ASP A 38 11.91 -11.02 -4.68
C ASP A 38 11.01 -10.17 -5.58
N LEU A 39 11.49 -9.92 -6.80
CA LEU A 39 10.79 -9.10 -7.79
C LEU A 39 9.40 -9.63 -8.16
N LEU A 40 9.20 -10.96 -8.10
CA LEU A 40 7.90 -11.57 -8.37
C LEU A 40 6.89 -11.16 -7.28
N LYS A 41 7.30 -11.24 -6.02
CA LYS A 41 6.48 -10.86 -4.88
C LYS A 41 6.25 -9.34 -4.85
N ILE A 42 7.26 -8.53 -5.13
CA ILE A 42 7.12 -7.07 -5.31
C ILE A 42 6.04 -6.75 -6.35
N TYR A 43 6.16 -7.33 -7.54
CA TYR A 43 5.20 -7.13 -8.63
C TYR A 43 3.76 -7.48 -8.21
N SER A 44 3.60 -8.53 -7.40
CA SER A 44 2.30 -8.97 -6.90
C SER A 44 1.60 -7.95 -5.99
N PHE A 45 2.33 -7.04 -5.35
CA PHE A 45 1.76 -5.97 -4.51
C PHE A 45 1.29 -4.76 -5.31
N LEU A 46 1.71 -4.65 -6.57
CA LEU A 46 1.33 -3.55 -7.45
C LEU A 46 -0.10 -3.73 -7.95
N ASP A 47 -0.74 -2.62 -8.26
CA ASP A 47 -2.11 -2.62 -8.75
C ASP A 47 -2.26 -3.20 -10.17
N SER A 48 -3.47 -3.64 -10.48
CA SER A 48 -3.80 -4.27 -11.75
C SER A 48 -3.70 -3.34 -12.95
N SER A 49 -3.79 -2.01 -12.76
CA SER A 49 -3.56 -1.06 -13.84
C SER A 49 -2.09 -1.08 -14.26
N PHE A 50 -1.18 -1.00 -13.29
CA PHE A 50 0.26 -1.16 -13.53
C PHE A 50 0.56 -2.51 -14.16
N GLN A 51 0.05 -3.61 -13.60
CA GLN A 51 0.31 -4.97 -14.09
C GLN A 51 -0.21 -5.22 -15.52
N ARG A 52 -1.25 -4.50 -15.96
CA ARG A 52 -1.73 -4.53 -17.36
C ARG A 52 -0.83 -3.72 -18.29
N ALA A 53 -0.33 -2.58 -17.82
CA ALA A 53 0.53 -1.71 -18.61
C ALA A 53 1.94 -2.29 -18.77
N ILE A 54 2.47 -2.88 -17.69
CA ILE A 54 3.83 -3.38 -17.58
C ILE A 54 3.78 -4.89 -17.29
N PRO A 55 3.89 -5.75 -18.32
CA PRO A 55 3.89 -7.19 -18.13
C PRO A 55 5.03 -7.66 -17.23
N LEU A 56 4.79 -8.73 -16.44
CA LEU A 56 5.76 -9.27 -15.49
C LEU A 56 7.15 -9.52 -16.11
N ASN A 57 7.23 -10.10 -17.30
CA ASN A 57 8.51 -10.36 -17.96
C ASN A 57 9.30 -9.08 -18.23
N TYR A 58 8.62 -7.98 -18.56
CA TYR A 58 9.26 -6.68 -18.74
C TYR A 58 9.72 -6.10 -17.40
N PHE A 59 8.87 -6.18 -16.37
CA PHE A 59 9.24 -5.75 -15.00
C PHE A 59 10.49 -6.44 -14.48
N LEU A 60 10.63 -7.74 -14.73
CA LEU A 60 11.75 -8.56 -14.23
C LEU A 60 13.10 -8.28 -14.92
N ILE A 61 13.10 -7.76 -16.16
CA ILE A 61 14.34 -7.64 -16.96
C ILE A 61 14.73 -6.20 -17.27
N HIS A 62 13.80 -5.25 -17.21
CA HIS A 62 14.10 -3.87 -17.57
C HIS A 62 14.70 -3.13 -16.37
N SER A 63 15.86 -2.48 -16.58
CA SER A 63 16.59 -1.70 -15.57
C SER A 63 15.76 -0.60 -14.92
N ASP A 64 14.73 -0.18 -15.63
CA ASP A 64 13.68 0.74 -15.22
C ASP A 64 13.03 0.40 -13.87
N TYR A 65 12.98 -0.87 -13.49
CA TYR A 65 12.38 -1.32 -12.23
C TYR A 65 13.43 -1.78 -11.21
N SER A 66 14.72 -1.62 -11.53
CA SER A 66 15.84 -1.82 -10.61
C SER A 66 16.10 -0.54 -9.80
N ILE A 67 15.08 -0.06 -9.10
CA ILE A 67 15.15 1.18 -8.31
C ILE A 67 15.47 0.85 -6.85
N GLU A 68 16.40 1.62 -6.27
CA GLU A 68 16.74 1.52 -4.85
C GLU A 68 15.68 2.27 -4.02
N LEU A 69 14.93 1.54 -3.19
CA LEU A 69 13.84 2.08 -2.37
C LEU A 69 14.28 2.52 -0.96
N GLY A 70 15.54 2.28 -0.58
CA GLY A 70 16.02 2.49 0.79
C GLY A 70 15.45 1.51 1.82
N TYR A 71 15.59 1.86 3.10
CA TYR A 71 15.14 1.05 4.22
C TYR A 71 13.92 1.69 4.91
N LEU A 72 12.86 0.91 5.07
CA LEU A 72 11.68 1.27 5.87
C LEU A 72 12.06 1.48 7.34
N LYS A 73 11.97 2.73 7.82
CA LYS A 73 12.20 3.08 9.23
C LYS A 73 10.90 3.11 10.02
N ALA A 74 9.87 3.74 9.46
CA ALA A 74 8.57 3.86 10.12
C ALA A 74 7.45 4.16 9.12
N ILE A 75 6.27 3.63 9.40
CA ILE A 75 5.01 4.08 8.79
C ILE A 75 4.43 5.15 9.73
N LYS A 76 4.39 6.40 9.28
CA LYS A 76 4.05 7.56 10.11
C LYS A 76 2.54 7.77 10.22
N ASN A 77 1.86 7.65 9.09
CA ASN A 77 0.44 7.93 8.99
C ASN A 77 -0.19 7.08 7.88
N ILE A 78 -1.44 6.64 8.09
CA ILE A 78 -2.24 5.95 7.09
C ILE A 78 -3.60 6.63 7.06
N CYS A 79 -4.00 7.08 5.87
CA CYS A 79 -5.27 7.75 5.64
C CYS A 79 -6.07 7.01 4.58
N VAL A 80 -7.24 6.50 4.96
CA VAL A 80 -8.11 5.69 4.10
C VAL A 80 -9.35 6.46 3.69
N CYS A 81 -9.59 6.58 2.39
CA CYS A 81 -10.80 7.11 1.78
C CYS A 81 -11.67 5.96 1.24
N LYS A 82 -12.57 5.43 2.09
CA LYS A 82 -13.42 4.27 1.75
C LYS A 82 -14.35 4.52 0.56
N GLU A 83 -14.90 5.72 0.43
CA GLU A 83 -15.81 6.08 -0.67
C GLU A 83 -15.14 5.95 -2.05
N LYS A 84 -13.82 6.15 -2.08
CA LYS A 84 -13.00 6.05 -3.30
C LYS A 84 -12.22 4.75 -3.38
N ASN A 85 -12.29 3.89 -2.36
CA ASN A 85 -11.45 2.70 -2.24
C ASN A 85 -9.94 3.00 -2.40
N GLN A 86 -9.52 4.14 -1.85
CA GLN A 86 -8.16 4.66 -1.95
C GLN A 86 -7.58 4.89 -0.57
N ALA A 87 -6.26 4.83 -0.47
CA ALA A 87 -5.53 5.23 0.72
C ALA A 87 -4.20 5.87 0.35
N PHE A 88 -3.64 6.60 1.29
CA PHE A 88 -2.24 6.99 1.23
C PHE A 88 -1.57 6.67 2.55
N ALA A 89 -0.28 6.32 2.48
CA ALA A 89 0.56 6.08 3.63
C ALA A 89 1.81 6.93 3.55
N GLU A 90 2.10 7.65 4.62
CA GLU A 90 3.33 8.43 4.78
C GLU A 90 4.36 7.55 5.47
N VAL A 91 5.52 7.42 4.85
CA VAL A 91 6.55 6.47 5.23
C VAL A 91 7.90 7.18 5.34
N LEU A 92 8.59 6.94 6.45
CA LEU A 92 9.96 7.39 6.66
C LEU A 92 10.92 6.28 6.23
N LEU A 93 11.85 6.65 5.35
CA LEU A 93 12.89 5.79 4.81
C LEU A 93 14.28 6.30 5.18
N GLU A 94 15.22 5.37 5.26
CA GLU A 94 16.65 5.66 5.30
C GLU A 94 17.26 5.32 3.94
N PHE A 95 17.78 6.33 3.25
CA PHE A 95 18.36 6.21 1.91
C PHE A 95 19.70 6.95 1.86
N LYS A 96 20.80 6.23 1.58
CA LYS A 96 22.16 6.80 1.51
C LYS A 96 22.50 7.71 2.70
N GLU A 97 22.26 7.21 3.92
CA GLU A 97 22.50 7.92 5.19
C GLU A 97 21.61 9.17 5.43
N ASN A 98 20.61 9.40 4.59
CA ASN A 98 19.62 10.46 4.76
C ASN A 98 18.26 9.86 5.09
N GLU A 99 17.51 10.58 5.92
CA GLU A 99 16.10 10.27 6.15
C GLU A 99 15.24 10.97 5.10
N MET A 100 14.31 10.23 4.51
CA MET A 100 13.41 10.72 3.47
C MET A 100 11.98 10.29 3.79
N GLU A 101 11.05 11.25 3.75
CA GLU A 101 9.63 10.95 3.83
C GLU A 101 9.06 10.80 2.42
N ILE A 102 8.41 9.67 2.16
CA ILE A 102 7.72 9.41 0.91
C ILE A 102 6.26 9.03 1.16
N GLN A 103 5.43 9.23 0.14
CA GLN A 103 4.02 8.88 0.18
C GLN A 103 3.74 7.71 -0.77
N PHE A 104 3.20 6.63 -0.22
CA PHE A 104 2.62 5.54 -0.98
C PHE A 104 1.16 5.84 -1.26
N PHE A 105 0.76 5.68 -2.52
CA PHE A 105 -0.65 5.67 -2.91
C PHE A 105 -1.11 4.23 -3.03
N LEU A 106 -2.31 3.94 -2.53
CA LEU A 106 -2.89 2.61 -2.51
C LEU A 106 -4.34 2.64 -2.99
N GLN A 107 -4.76 1.54 -3.60
CA GLN A 107 -6.15 1.32 -3.99
C GLN A 107 -6.56 -0.13 -3.74
N THR A 108 -7.86 -0.38 -3.61
CA THR A 108 -8.33 -1.76 -3.49
C THR A 108 -8.52 -2.40 -4.87
N ASP A 109 -7.90 -3.55 -5.07
CA ASP A 109 -8.10 -4.41 -6.24
C ASP A 109 -8.54 -5.80 -5.80
N TYR A 110 -9.62 -6.31 -6.39
CA TYR A 110 -10.17 -7.65 -6.12
C TYR A 110 -10.36 -7.96 -4.62
N GLY A 111 -10.66 -6.94 -3.80
CA GLY A 111 -10.91 -7.08 -2.37
C GLY A 111 -9.69 -7.00 -1.46
N GLY A 112 -8.51 -6.65 -1.98
CA GLY A 112 -7.30 -6.37 -1.19
C GLY A 112 -6.64 -5.05 -1.57
N TRP A 113 -5.86 -4.47 -0.66
CA TRP A 113 -5.07 -3.27 -0.94
C TRP A 113 -3.88 -3.59 -1.86
N LYS A 114 -3.60 -2.69 -2.81
CA LYS A 114 -2.46 -2.70 -3.72
C LYS A 114 -1.77 -1.35 -3.73
N ILE A 115 -0.48 -1.37 -3.98
CA ILE A 115 0.36 -0.19 -4.14
C ILE A 115 0.22 0.30 -5.59
N ASP A 116 0.05 1.60 -5.75
CA ASP A 116 0.09 2.25 -7.06
C ASP A 116 1.49 2.09 -7.67
N GLY A 117 1.57 1.40 -8.81
CA GLY A 117 2.82 1.14 -9.50
C GLY A 117 3.49 2.38 -10.11
N ASP A 118 2.79 3.52 -10.23
CA ASP A 118 3.40 4.78 -10.62
C ASP A 118 4.41 5.30 -9.58
N LEU A 119 4.49 4.67 -8.40
CA LEU A 119 5.56 4.86 -7.43
C LEU A 119 6.95 4.80 -8.08
N PHE A 120 7.20 3.85 -8.98
CA PHE A 120 8.52 3.67 -9.60
C PHE A 120 8.90 4.86 -10.49
N SER A 121 7.93 5.52 -11.13
CA SER A 121 8.18 6.73 -11.91
C SER A 121 8.55 7.89 -11.00
N LYS A 122 7.84 8.05 -9.87
CA LYS A 122 8.07 9.13 -8.89
C LYS A 122 9.43 9.02 -8.20
N LEU A 123 9.85 7.80 -7.86
CA LEU A 123 11.13 7.57 -7.17
C LEU A 123 12.35 7.75 -8.07
N ARG A 124 12.21 7.70 -9.41
CA ARG A 124 13.33 8.01 -10.32
C ARG A 124 13.67 9.49 -10.40
N GLU A 125 12.73 10.36 -10.04
CA GLU A 125 12.91 11.82 -10.10
C GLU A 125 13.57 12.37 -8.82
N MET A 126 13.78 11.53 -7.80
CA MET A 126 14.38 11.87 -6.51
C MET A 126 15.89 11.60 -6.50
#